data_AF-A0A1F5EKG2-F1
#
_entry.id   AF-A0A1F5EKG2-F1
#
_cell.length_a   1.000
_cell.length_b   1.000
_cell.length_c   1.000
_cell.angle_alpha   90.00
_cell.angle_beta   90.00
_cell.angle_gamma   90.00
#
_symmetry.space_group_name_H-M   'P 1'
#
loop_
_entity.id
_entity.type
_entity.pdbx_description
1 polymer ?
#
loop_
_entity_poly.entity_id
_entity_poly.type
_entity_poly.pdbx_seq_one_letter_code
_entity_poly.pdbx_strand_id
1 'polypeptide(L)'
;MNRLKIKTETSHKKGYTKEQYKSLIKHELSHLFFKILVKGGFRPVWLWEGVAIYTSEQDRFKKRLEEFKQFLNFYDSHMSEDGKTSVYYESGFFVEMLVEKFGKKKFLNFLKSLQKVKNRKEFDNLFFKTYKFKLNYKEINKSYKN
;
A
#
# COMPACT_ATOMS: atom_id res chain seq x y z
N MET A 1 -23.11 20.73 0.25
CA MET A 1 -22.59 19.72 -0.71
C MET A 1 -23.73 18.76 -1.05
N ASN A 2 -24.21 18.78 -2.30
CA ASN A 2 -25.47 18.14 -2.71
C ASN A 2 -25.27 16.65 -3.01
N ARG A 3 -26.07 15.75 -2.40
CA ARG A 3 -25.90 14.28 -2.45
C ARG A 3 -26.01 13.68 -3.86
N LEU A 4 -26.53 14.44 -4.82
CA LEU A 4 -26.79 14.00 -6.20
C LEU A 4 -25.54 13.94 -7.10
N LYS A 5 -24.43 14.61 -6.77
CA LYS A 5 -23.25 14.70 -7.67
C LYS A 5 -22.21 13.57 -7.53
N ILE A 6 -22.27 12.76 -6.47
CA ILE A 6 -21.28 11.68 -6.23
C ILE A 6 -21.38 10.58 -7.31
N LYS A 7 -22.56 10.34 -7.87
CA LYS A 7 -22.78 9.32 -8.91
C LYS A 7 -22.25 9.73 -10.29
N THR A 8 -22.18 11.03 -10.59
CA THR A 8 -21.83 11.53 -11.94
C THR A 8 -20.34 11.82 -12.09
N GLU A 9 -19.63 12.06 -10.99
CA GLU A 9 -18.22 12.44 -10.99
C GLU A 9 -17.28 11.26 -10.67
N THR A 10 -17.79 10.02 -10.65
CA THR A 10 -17.00 8.81 -10.34
C THR A 10 -17.23 7.72 -11.39
N SER A 11 -16.17 7.00 -11.78
CA SER A 11 -16.19 5.95 -12.83
C SER A 11 -16.79 4.61 -12.38
N HIS A 12 -17.25 4.52 -11.12
CA HIS A 12 -17.77 3.27 -10.56
C HIS A 12 -19.27 3.10 -10.85
N LYS A 13 -19.60 2.08 -11.66
CA LYS A 13 -20.97 1.75 -12.12
C LYS A 13 -22.05 1.64 -11.03
N LYS A 14 -21.69 1.38 -9.77
CA LYS A 14 -22.63 1.26 -8.64
C LYS A 14 -22.63 2.46 -7.68
N GLY A 15 -21.78 3.46 -7.93
CA GLY A 15 -21.54 4.60 -7.04
C GLY A 15 -20.79 4.22 -5.76
N TYR A 16 -20.27 5.21 -5.05
CA TYR A 16 -19.66 5.05 -3.74
C TYR A 16 -20.66 5.36 -2.62
N THR A 17 -20.56 4.64 -1.51
CA THR A 17 -21.13 5.14 -0.24
C THR A 17 -20.38 6.38 0.21
N LYS A 18 -20.99 7.19 1.08
CA LYS A 18 -20.32 8.38 1.66
C LYS A 18 -19.00 8.01 2.35
N GLU A 19 -18.94 6.85 2.99
CA GLU A 19 -17.74 6.35 3.66
C GLU A 19 -16.65 5.95 2.67
N GLN A 20 -17.00 5.24 1.60
CA GLN A 20 -16.06 4.87 0.55
C GLN A 20 -15.52 6.12 -0.16
N TYR A 21 -16.36 7.13 -0.40
CA TYR A 21 -15.91 8.40 -0.96
C TYR A 21 -14.95 9.13 0.00
N LYS A 22 -15.27 9.19 1.30
CA LYS A 22 -14.37 9.77 2.31
C LYS A 22 -13.03 9.02 2.35
N SER A 23 -13.06 7.70 2.26
CA SER A 23 -11.87 6.85 2.22
C SER A 23 -11.04 7.11 0.95
N LEU A 24 -11.67 7.28 -0.21
CA LEU A 24 -10.99 7.69 -1.45
C LEU A 24 -10.27 9.05 -1.29
N ILE A 25 -10.90 10.06 -0.70
CA ILE A 25 -10.24 11.34 -0.45
C ILE A 25 -9.04 11.19 0.50
N LYS A 26 -9.16 10.37 1.55
CA LYS A 26 -8.02 10.07 2.43
C LYS A 26 -6.89 9.37 1.65
N HIS A 27 -7.21 8.46 0.75
CA HIS A 27 -6.25 7.71 -0.07
C HIS A 27 -5.39 8.67 -0.92
N GLU A 28 -6.04 9.55 -1.67
CA GLU A 28 -5.34 10.55 -2.50
C GLU A 28 -4.52 11.53 -1.65
N LEU A 29 -5.03 11.92 -0.47
CA LEU A 29 -4.28 12.76 0.46
C LEU A 29 -3.04 12.04 1.02
N SER A 30 -3.14 10.74 1.31
CA SER A 30 -2.02 9.94 1.80
C SER A 30 -0.87 9.86 0.79
N HIS A 31 -1.17 9.84 -0.51
CA HIS A 31 -0.15 9.96 -1.55
C HIS A 31 0.63 11.27 -1.44
N LEU A 32 -0.02 12.40 -1.15
CA LEU A 32 0.67 13.69 -0.97
C LEU A 32 1.66 13.63 0.20
N PHE A 33 1.24 13.12 1.36
CA PHE A 33 2.12 12.97 2.51
C PHE A 33 3.26 11.98 2.25
N PHE A 34 2.99 10.88 1.56
CA PHE A 34 4.02 9.92 1.17
C PHE A 34 5.09 10.59 0.28
N LYS A 35 4.68 11.37 -0.72
CA LYS A 35 5.61 12.13 -1.59
C LYS A 35 6.53 13.04 -0.77
N ILE A 36 5.99 13.75 0.22
CA ILE A 36 6.77 14.62 1.11
C ILE A 36 7.78 13.82 1.93
N LEU A 37 7.38 12.64 2.45
CA LEU A 37 8.26 11.80 3.26
C LEU A 37 9.41 11.18 2.46
N VAL A 38 9.14 10.76 1.22
CA VAL A 38 10.10 10.02 0.40
C VAL A 38 10.94 10.91 -0.52
N LYS A 39 10.55 12.16 -0.77
CA LYS A 39 11.35 13.16 -1.51
C LYS A 39 11.92 12.64 -2.85
N GLY A 40 11.13 11.86 -3.59
CA GLY A 40 11.54 11.30 -4.89
C GLY A 40 12.41 10.04 -4.81
N GLY A 41 12.72 9.55 -3.62
CA GLY A 41 13.40 8.26 -3.44
C GLY A 41 12.67 7.10 -4.11
N PHE A 42 13.45 6.10 -4.53
CA PHE A 42 12.93 4.89 -5.16
C PHE A 42 11.98 4.15 -4.21
N ARG A 43 10.86 3.68 -4.75
CA ARG A 43 9.83 2.95 -4.03
C ARG A 43 9.08 2.02 -4.98
N PRO A 44 8.71 0.80 -4.55
CA PRO A 44 7.82 -0.03 -5.32
C PRO A 44 6.39 0.51 -5.29
N VAL A 45 5.63 0.26 -6.37
CA VAL A 45 4.22 0.64 -6.48
C VAL A 45 3.39 0.06 -5.34
N TRP A 46 3.62 -1.20 -4.95
CA TRP A 46 2.92 -1.80 -3.82
C TRP A 46 3.06 -1.02 -2.51
N LEU A 47 4.20 -0.39 -2.24
CA LEU A 47 4.39 0.35 -0.99
C LEU A 47 3.65 1.68 -1.04
N TRP A 48 3.71 2.33 -2.21
CA TRP A 48 3.01 3.58 -2.47
C TRP A 48 1.50 3.42 -2.30
N GLU A 49 0.92 2.40 -2.92
CA GLU A 49 -0.51 2.08 -2.82
C GLU A 49 -0.89 1.50 -1.46
N GLY A 50 -0.08 0.59 -0.92
CA GLY A 50 -0.33 -0.03 0.36
C GLY A 50 -0.45 0.99 1.50
N VAL A 51 0.41 2.02 1.51
CA VAL A 51 0.30 3.09 2.53
C VAL A 51 -0.99 3.88 2.37
N ALA A 52 -1.37 4.23 1.15
CA ALA A 52 -2.59 4.98 0.89
C ALA A 52 -3.83 4.18 1.29
N ILE A 53 -3.89 2.89 0.95
CA ILE A 53 -4.96 1.97 1.32
C ILE A 53 -5.06 1.81 2.85
N TYR A 54 -3.94 1.54 3.52
CA TYR A 54 -3.91 1.33 4.96
C TYR A 54 -4.38 2.57 5.72
N THR A 55 -3.82 3.74 5.40
CA THR A 55 -4.12 5.01 6.10
C THR A 55 -5.50 5.58 5.77
N SER A 56 -6.06 5.22 4.61
CA SER A 56 -7.44 5.57 4.22
C SER A 56 -8.49 4.60 4.76
N GLU A 57 -8.06 3.50 5.41
CA GLU A 57 -8.90 2.44 5.96
C GLU A 57 -9.66 1.67 4.86
N GLN A 58 -9.18 1.69 3.61
CA GLN A 58 -9.82 0.99 2.49
C GLN A 58 -9.83 -0.54 2.67
N ASP A 59 -8.90 -1.09 3.46
CA ASP A 59 -8.87 -2.53 3.78
C ASP A 59 -10.09 -3.01 4.56
N ARG A 60 -10.79 -2.12 5.28
CA ARG A 60 -12.02 -2.47 6.03
C ARG A 60 -13.16 -2.89 5.11
N PHE A 61 -13.11 -2.52 3.83
CA PHE A 61 -14.10 -2.91 2.83
C PHE A 61 -13.72 -4.20 2.09
N LYS A 62 -12.61 -4.85 2.46
CA LYS A 62 -12.09 -6.06 1.81
C LYS A 62 -12.22 -7.26 2.75
N LYS A 63 -12.22 -8.46 2.16
CA LYS A 63 -12.06 -9.69 2.94
C LYS A 63 -10.62 -9.78 3.44
N ARG A 64 -10.46 -10.24 4.68
CA ARG A 64 -9.13 -10.53 5.25
C ARG A 64 -8.40 -11.58 4.40
N LEU A 65 -7.08 -11.42 4.28
CA LEU A 65 -6.24 -12.37 3.56
C LEU A 65 -5.92 -13.57 4.42
N GLU A 66 -5.93 -14.75 3.82
CA GLU A 66 -5.36 -15.97 4.42
C GLU A 66 -3.83 -16.01 4.20
N GLU A 67 -3.36 -15.54 3.04
CA GLU A 67 -1.96 -15.44 2.67
C GLU A 67 -1.74 -14.43 1.53
N PHE A 68 -0.52 -13.91 1.42
CA PHE A 68 -0.08 -13.03 0.33
C PHE A 68 0.41 -13.86 -0.87
N LYS A 69 -0.01 -13.48 -2.09
CA LYS A 69 0.28 -14.23 -3.31
C LYS A 69 0.82 -13.40 -4.47
N GLN A 70 0.49 -12.11 -4.54
CA GLN A 70 0.68 -11.36 -5.78
C GLN A 70 1.22 -9.93 -5.64
N PHE A 71 1.14 -9.28 -4.48
CA PHE A 71 1.50 -7.85 -4.40
C PHE A 71 2.96 -7.52 -4.78
N LEU A 72 3.90 -8.47 -4.61
CA LEU A 72 5.31 -8.26 -4.99
C LEU A 72 5.51 -8.21 -6.51
N ASN A 73 4.54 -8.70 -7.29
CA ASN A 73 4.58 -8.62 -8.75
C ASN A 73 4.36 -7.18 -9.24
N PHE A 74 3.84 -6.30 -8.38
CA PHE A 74 3.53 -4.90 -8.66
C PHE A 74 4.65 -3.99 -8.15
N TYR A 75 5.87 -4.23 -8.63
CA TYR A 75 7.01 -3.41 -8.29
C TYR A 75 7.02 -2.12 -9.12
N ASP A 76 6.76 -2.25 -10.42
CA ASP A 76 6.88 -1.18 -11.42
C ASP A 76 5.54 -0.81 -12.08
N SER A 77 4.45 -1.55 -11.80
CA SER A 77 3.12 -1.32 -12.37
C SER A 77 2.00 -1.46 -11.34
N HIS A 78 0.84 -0.86 -11.61
CA HIS A 78 -0.36 -0.98 -10.77
C HIS A 78 -1.25 -2.19 -11.14
N MET A 79 -1.07 -2.74 -12.34
CA MET A 79 -1.88 -3.82 -12.92
C MET A 79 -0.98 -4.89 -13.56
N SER A 80 -1.46 -6.13 -13.58
CA SER A 80 -0.83 -7.21 -14.32
C SER A 80 -0.93 -6.95 -15.82
N GLU A 81 -0.04 -7.56 -16.62
CA GLU A 81 -0.04 -7.41 -18.08
C GLU A 81 -1.39 -7.79 -18.72
N ASP A 82 -2.09 -8.77 -18.13
CA ASP A 82 -3.41 -9.20 -18.57
C ASP A 82 -4.58 -8.36 -18.02
N GLY A 83 -4.29 -7.33 -17.21
CA GLY A 83 -5.28 -6.44 -16.60
C GLY A 83 -6.21 -7.10 -15.58
N LYS A 84 -6.00 -8.36 -15.20
CA LYS A 84 -6.92 -9.10 -14.32
C LYS A 84 -6.65 -8.88 -12.83
N THR A 85 -5.42 -8.54 -12.47
CA THR A 85 -5.02 -8.35 -11.07
C THR A 85 -4.41 -6.98 -10.87
N SER A 86 -4.58 -6.46 -9.65
CA SER A 86 -4.06 -5.16 -9.27
C SER A 86 -3.36 -5.20 -7.93
N VAL A 87 -2.48 -4.22 -7.74
CA VAL A 87 -1.75 -3.98 -6.50
C VAL A 87 -2.67 -3.70 -5.30
N TYR A 88 -3.88 -3.19 -5.55
CA TYR A 88 -4.73 -2.63 -4.50
C TYR A 88 -5.27 -3.64 -3.51
N TYR A 89 -5.35 -4.94 -3.83
CA TYR A 89 -5.98 -5.90 -2.92
C TYR A 89 -5.10 -6.21 -1.71
N GLU A 90 -3.86 -6.64 -1.95
CA GLU A 90 -2.96 -7.17 -0.91
C GLU A 90 -2.06 -6.12 -0.25
N SER A 91 -1.72 -5.04 -0.96
CA SER A 91 -0.70 -4.10 -0.49
C SER A 91 -1.04 -3.38 0.81
N GLY A 92 -2.31 -3.06 1.03
CA GLY A 92 -2.78 -2.45 2.28
C GLY A 92 -2.57 -3.35 3.48
N PHE A 93 -2.99 -4.61 3.38
CA PHE A 93 -2.77 -5.63 4.39
C PHE A 93 -1.29 -5.89 4.69
N PHE A 94 -0.41 -5.80 3.69
CA PHE A 94 1.03 -5.94 3.94
C PHE A 94 1.57 -4.76 4.76
N VAL A 95 1.15 -3.52 4.45
CA VAL A 95 1.50 -2.34 5.25
C VAL A 95 0.92 -2.42 6.66
N GLU A 96 -0.34 -2.85 6.80
CA GLU A 96 -0.97 -3.10 8.10
C GLU A 96 -0.13 -4.07 8.93
N MET A 97 0.23 -5.23 8.37
CA MET A 97 1.10 -6.20 9.06
C MET A 97 2.44 -5.59 9.46
N LEU A 98 3.08 -4.80 8.60
CA LEU A 98 4.33 -4.12 8.95
C LEU A 98 4.16 -3.17 10.14
N VAL A 99 3.06 -2.41 10.18
CA VAL A 99 2.80 -1.43 11.25
C VAL A 99 2.41 -2.12 12.55
N GLU A 100 1.54 -3.12 12.50
CA GLU A 100 1.04 -3.83 13.68
C GLU A 100 2.14 -4.68 14.32
N LYS A 101 2.91 -5.42 13.50
CA LYS A 101 3.92 -6.35 14.00
C LYS A 101 5.23 -5.66 14.41
N PHE A 102 5.67 -4.66 13.66
CA PHE A 102 6.98 -4.04 13.89
C PHE A 102 6.89 -2.61 14.45
N GLY A 103 5.68 -2.06 14.54
CA GLY A 103 5.40 -0.77 15.15
C GLY A 103 5.44 0.41 14.19
N LYS A 104 4.48 1.32 14.35
CA LYS A 104 4.33 2.55 13.57
C LYS A 104 5.60 3.41 13.48
N LYS A 105 6.34 3.57 14.59
CA LYS A 105 7.57 4.38 14.62
C LYS A 105 8.65 3.79 13.70
N LYS A 106 8.80 2.46 13.70
CA LYS A 106 9.76 1.75 12.86
C LYS A 106 9.37 1.87 11.39
N PHE A 107 8.08 1.70 11.07
CA PHE A 107 7.56 1.91 9.72
C PHE A 107 7.79 3.34 9.21
N LEU A 108 7.52 4.35 10.05
CA LEU A 108 7.74 5.75 9.67
C LEU A 108 9.23 6.07 9.41
N ASN A 109 10.12 5.53 10.24
CA ASN A 109 11.57 5.69 10.05
C ASN A 109 12.05 4.98 8.77
N PHE A 110 11.47 3.83 8.44
CA PHE A 110 11.71 3.15 7.17
C PHE A 110 11.30 4.03 5.99
N LEU A 111 10.07 4.58 5.98
CA LEU A 111 9.60 5.47 4.92
C LEU A 111 10.51 6.69 4.75
N LYS A 112 10.92 7.35 5.84
CA LYS A 112 11.85 8.49 5.80
C LYS A 112 13.23 8.12 5.24
N SER A 113 13.65 6.86 5.42
CA SER A 113 14.94 6.39 4.91
C SER A 113 14.93 6.17 3.39
N LEU A 114 13.74 6.03 2.78
CA LEU A 114 13.59 5.87 1.33
C LEU A 114 14.11 7.07 0.54
N GLN A 115 14.17 8.26 1.13
CA GLN A 115 14.71 9.46 0.48
C GLN A 115 16.14 9.30 -0.07
N LYS A 116 16.90 8.32 0.43
CA LYS A 116 18.27 8.04 0.00
C LYS A 116 18.39 6.86 -0.97
N VAL A 117 17.28 6.15 -1.22
CA VAL A 117 17.26 4.92 -2.02
C VAL A 117 17.12 5.28 -3.49
N LYS A 118 18.00 4.72 -4.33
CA LYS A 118 18.06 5.05 -5.76
C LYS A 118 17.50 3.95 -6.67
N ASN A 119 17.46 2.71 -6.18
CA ASN A 119 17.09 1.56 -7.00
C ASN A 119 16.54 0.41 -6.13
N ARG A 120 16.02 -0.62 -6.80
CA ARG A 120 15.45 -1.81 -6.19
C ARG A 120 16.41 -2.54 -5.24
N LYS A 121 17.68 -2.71 -5.63
CA LYS A 121 18.67 -3.40 -4.78
C LYS A 121 18.88 -2.66 -3.45
N GLU A 122 18.99 -1.34 -3.49
CA GLU A 122 19.09 -0.52 -2.28
C GLU A 122 17.82 -0.59 -1.43
N PHE A 123 16.64 -0.61 -2.05
CA PHE A 123 15.37 -0.79 -1.35
C PHE A 123 15.31 -2.13 -0.63
N ASP A 124 15.59 -3.23 -1.33
CA ASP A 124 15.53 -4.58 -0.77
C ASP A 124 16.53 -4.72 0.39
N ASN A 125 17.72 -4.11 0.26
CA ASN A 125 18.72 -4.05 1.34
C ASN A 125 18.22 -3.25 2.54
N LEU A 126 17.62 -2.07 2.32
CA LEU A 126 17.06 -1.24 3.39
C LEU A 126 15.91 -1.97 4.10
N PHE A 127 15.04 -2.63 3.34
CA PHE A 127 13.93 -3.42 3.87
C PHE A 127 14.46 -4.55 4.75
N PHE A 128 15.40 -5.36 4.25
CA PHE A 128 16.00 -6.45 5.00
C PHE A 128 16.70 -5.95 6.27
N LYS A 129 17.47 -4.86 6.19
CA LYS A 129 18.12 -4.26 7.37
C LYS A 129 17.10 -3.83 8.44
N THR A 130 15.96 -3.31 8.01
CA THR A 130 14.88 -2.82 8.89
C THR A 130 14.11 -3.97 9.53
N TYR A 131 13.61 -4.91 8.74
CA TYR A 131 12.64 -5.91 9.19
C TYR A 131 13.24 -7.29 9.44
N LYS A 132 14.50 -7.52 9.06
CA LYS A 132 15.24 -8.77 9.24
C LYS A 132 14.63 -9.98 8.52
N PHE A 133 13.88 -9.73 7.44
CA PHE A 133 13.41 -10.73 6.50
C PHE A 133 13.40 -10.16 5.07
N LYS A 134 13.48 -11.05 4.08
CA LYS A 134 13.52 -10.75 2.65
C LYS A 134 12.11 -10.60 2.09
N LEU A 135 11.95 -9.72 1.11
CA LEU A 135 10.69 -9.57 0.37
C LEU A 135 10.46 -10.74 -0.58
N ASN A 136 9.99 -11.86 -0.03
CA ASN A 136 9.47 -13.01 -0.78
C ASN A 136 8.26 -13.60 -0.03
N TYR A 137 7.34 -14.24 -0.76
CA TYR A 137 6.08 -14.73 -0.16
C TYR A 137 6.30 -15.76 0.96
N LYS A 138 7.37 -16.58 0.88
CA LYS A 138 7.68 -17.57 1.92
C LYS A 138 7.96 -16.88 3.27
N GLU A 139 8.82 -15.88 3.29
CA GLU A 139 9.16 -15.15 4.52
C GLU A 139 8.05 -14.19 4.98
N ILE A 140 7.34 -13.58 4.03
CA ILE A 140 6.17 -12.73 4.32
C ILE A 140 5.06 -13.53 4.97
N ASN A 141 4.64 -14.66 4.37
CA ASN A 141 3.56 -15.48 4.91
C ASN A 141 3.95 -16.14 6.23
N LYS A 142 5.23 -16.49 6.43
CA LYS A 142 5.73 -16.90 7.75
C LYS A 142 5.59 -15.79 8.78
N SER A 143 5.83 -14.54 8.38
CA SER A 143 5.70 -13.38 9.26
C SER A 143 4.25 -12.95 9.49
N TYR A 144 3.32 -13.28 8.59
CA TYR A 144 1.91 -12.93 8.71
C TYR A 144 1.13 -13.91 9.61
N LYS A 145 1.48 -15.20 9.58
CA LYS A 145 0.82 -16.24 10.38
C LYS A 145 1.28 -16.32 11.84
N ASN A 146 2.42 -15.70 12.16
CA ASN A 146 3.03 -15.63 13.49
C ASN A 146 2.86 -14.25 14.10
#